data_AF-A0A1M4WP96-F1
#
_entry.id   AF-A0A1M4WP96-F1
#
_cell.length_a   1.000
_cell.length_b   1.000
_cell.length_c   1.000
_cell.angle_alpha   90.00
_cell.angle_beta   90.00
_cell.angle_gamma   90.00
#
_symmetry.space_group_name_H-M   'P 1'
#
loop_
_entity.id
_entity.type
_entity.pdbx_description
1 polymer ?
#
loop_
_entity_poly.entity_id
_entity_poly.type
_entity_poly.pdbx_seq_one_letter_code
_entity_poly.pdbx_strand_id
1 'polypeptide(L)'
;MISENSKIINGKIIKIEKRKNSKYLYNIFIKDQKNNIYKTIINTRFFNTLNLNENISILGKTVKFGSIYKLLSRKIIYKGKSFDIISFH
;
A
#
# COMPACT_ATOMS: atom_id res chain seq x y z
N MET A 1 20.22 0.39 -10.98
CA MET A 1 18.80 0.11 -10.68
C MET A 1 18.72 -0.69 -9.40
N ILE A 2 18.36 -0.08 -8.27
CA ILE A 2 18.41 -0.75 -6.97
C ILE A 2 17.08 -1.48 -6.75
N SER A 3 17.06 -2.78 -7.11
CA SER A 3 16.04 -3.73 -6.64
C SER A 3 16.47 -4.21 -5.25
N GLU A 4 16.08 -3.50 -4.21
CA GLU A 4 16.23 -4.01 -2.86
C GLU A 4 15.13 -5.02 -2.53
N ASN A 5 15.54 -6.06 -1.79
CA ASN A 5 14.77 -7.19 -1.31
C ASN A 5 13.37 -6.81 -0.77
N SER A 6 12.45 -7.76 -0.81
CA SER A 6 11.11 -7.62 -0.20
C SER A 6 11.26 -7.11 1.24
N LYS A 7 10.83 -5.87 1.50
CA LYS A 7 10.88 -5.24 2.81
C LYS A 7 9.46 -5.21 3.39
N ILE A 8 9.37 -5.33 4.72
CA ILE A 8 8.14 -5.05 5.45
C ILE A 8 8.12 -3.55 5.73
N ILE A 9 7.02 -2.91 5.34
CA ILE A 9 6.80 -1.47 5.49
C ILE A 9 5.64 -1.32 6.45
N ASN A 10 5.94 -0.79 7.62
CA ASN A 10 4.96 -0.49 8.65
C ASN A 10 4.68 1.02 8.59
N GLY A 11 3.42 1.38 8.48
CA GLY A 11 3.03 2.78 8.45
C GLY A 11 1.56 2.98 8.75
N LYS A 12 1.15 4.24 8.71
CA LYS A 12 -0.24 4.66 8.89
C LYS A 12 -0.85 5.09 7.57
N ILE A 13 -2.11 4.73 7.37
CA ILE A 13 -2.87 5.18 6.21
C ILE A 13 -3.19 6.67 6.39
N ILE A 14 -2.62 7.51 5.54
CA ILE A 14 -2.82 8.97 5.58
C ILE A 14 -3.81 9.45 4.54
N LYS A 15 -4.05 8.68 3.48
CA LYS A 15 -5.02 9.04 2.42
C LYS A 15 -5.53 7.79 1.71
N ILE A 16 -6.81 7.82 1.37
CA ILE A 16 -7.51 6.79 0.60
C ILE A 16 -8.22 7.49 -0.55
N GLU A 17 -7.89 7.13 -1.79
CA GLU A 17 -8.53 7.69 -2.99
C GLU A 17 -9.16 6.58 -3.82
N LYS A 18 -10.47 6.64 -4.04
CA LYS A 18 -11.13 5.73 -4.98
C LYS A 18 -10.69 6.02 -6.41
N ARG A 19 -10.32 4.98 -7.18
CA ARG A 19 -10.08 5.17 -8.61
C ARG A 19 -11.40 5.35 -9.36
N LYS A 20 -11.48 6.39 -10.20
CA LYS A 20 -12.68 6.74 -10.98
C LYS A 20 -13.23 5.58 -11.81
N ASN A 21 -12.35 4.75 -12.38
CA ASN A 21 -12.72 3.66 -13.29
C ASN A 21 -12.77 2.27 -12.60
N SER A 22 -12.92 2.22 -11.28
CA SER A 22 -13.06 0.93 -10.59
C SER A 22 -13.99 1.01 -9.38
N LYS A 23 -14.87 0.02 -9.25
CA LYS A 23 -15.73 -0.14 -8.08
C LYS A 23 -14.95 -0.49 -6.81
N TYR A 24 -13.80 -1.17 -6.97
CA TYR A 24 -13.07 -1.78 -5.86
C TYR A 24 -11.60 -1.36 -5.75
N LEU A 25 -11.03 -0.62 -6.70
CA LEU A 25 -9.63 -0.19 -6.62
C LEU A 25 -9.48 1.17 -5.94
N TYR A 26 -8.61 1.23 -4.95
CA TYR A 26 -8.27 2.43 -4.20
C TYR A 26 -6.76 2.66 -4.23
N ASN A 27 -6.34 3.90 -4.45
CA ASN A 27 -4.98 4.32 -4.16
C ASN A 27 -4.89 4.60 -2.66
N ILE A 28 -3.91 3.97 -2.00
CA ILE A 28 -3.69 4.11 -0.57
C ILE A 28 -2.31 4.72 -0.36
N PHE A 29 -2.28 5.77 0.46
CA PHE A 29 -1.05 6.46 0.83
C PHE A 29 -0.73 6.15 2.28
N ILE A 30 0.51 5.73 2.50
CA ILE A 30 0.98 5.23 3.77
C ILE A 30 2.20 6.03 4.16
N LYS A 31 2.22 6.48 5.40
CA LYS A 31 3.35 7.22 5.96
C LYS A 31 4.05 6.36 7.00
N ASP A 32 5.34 6.12 6.83
CA ASP A 32 6.13 5.43 7.85
C ASP A 32 6.57 6.39 8.98
N GLN A 33 7.28 5.84 9.97
CA GLN A 33 7.82 6.61 11.09
C GLN A 33 8.92 7.61 10.67
N LYS A 34 9.53 7.42 9.50
CA LYS A 34 10.57 8.29 8.93
C LYS A 34 9.98 9.36 8.00
N ASN A 35 8.66 9.56 8.04
CA ASN A 35 7.91 10.46 7.15
C ASN A 35 7.99 10.13 5.64
N ASN A 36 8.44 8.93 5.26
CA ASN A 36 8.37 8.50 3.86
C ASN A 36 6.92 8.21 3.48
N ILE A 37 6.53 8.65 2.29
CA ILE A 37 5.19 8.41 1.74
C ILE A 37 5.28 7.29 0.71
N TYR A 38 4.48 6.26 0.94
CA TYR A 38 4.32 5.11 0.07
C TYR A 38 2.94 5.14 -0.57
N LYS A 39 2.87 4.86 -1.87
CA LYS A 39 1.62 4.76 -2.62
C LYS A 39 1.45 3.34 -3.13
N THR A 40 0.34 2.70 -2.77
CA THR A 40 -0.07 1.39 -3.29
C THR A 40 -1.47 1.43 -3.86
N ILE A 41 -1.85 0.41 -4.62
CA ILE A 41 -3.21 0.19 -5.11
C ILE A 41 -3.74 -1.05 -4.39
N ILE A 42 -4.92 -0.94 -3.78
CA ILE A 42 -5.57 -2.07 -3.11
C ILE A 42 -6.91 -2.33 -3.77
N ASN A 43 -7.22 -3.61 -3.98
CA ASN A 43 -8.57 -4.05 -4.30
C ASN A 43 -9.36 -4.31 -3.00
N THR A 44 -10.34 -3.46 -2.71
CA THR A 44 -11.14 -3.53 -1.50
C THR A 44 -12.27 -4.55 -1.56
N ARG A 45 -12.46 -5.28 -2.67
CA ARG A 45 -13.41 -6.41 -2.71
C ARG A 45 -13.12 -7.42 -1.59
N PHE A 46 -11.86 -7.52 -1.18
CA PHE A 46 -11.39 -8.43 -0.13
C PHE A 46 -11.06 -7.73 1.20
N PHE A 47 -11.14 -6.40 1.26
CA PHE A 47 -10.91 -5.64 2.50
C PHE A 47 -12.24 -5.25 3.16
N ASN A 48 -12.45 -5.69 4.40
CA ASN A 48 -13.35 -4.97 5.30
C ASN A 48 -12.75 -3.58 5.52
N THR A 49 -13.43 -2.55 5.01
CA THR A 49 -13.25 -1.11 5.30
C THR A 49 -11.85 -0.71 5.77
N LEU A 50 -11.01 -0.28 4.82
CA LEU A 50 -9.79 0.47 5.13
C LEU A 50 -10.17 1.82 5.75
N ASN A 51 -9.66 2.10 6.94
CA ASN A 51 -9.88 3.40 7.59
C ASN A 51 -8.62 4.25 7.58
N LEU A 52 -8.81 5.57 7.55
CA LEU A 52 -7.73 6.53 7.77
C LEU A 52 -7.13 6.37 9.17
N ASN A 53 -5.86 6.74 9.32
CA ASN A 53 -5.08 6.70 10.56
C ASN A 53 -4.83 5.31 11.16
N GLU A 54 -5.29 4.25 10.50
CA GLU A 54 -4.99 2.89 10.91
C GLU A 54 -3.57 2.47 10.52
N ASN A 55 -3.00 1.57 11.32
CA ASN A 55 -1.73 0.93 11.04
C ASN A 55 -1.92 -0.15 9.96
N ILE A 56 -0.95 -0.22 9.05
CA ILE A 56 -0.91 -1.19 7.97
C ILE A 56 0.53 -1.65 7.76
N SER A 57 0.68 -2.94 7.51
CA SER A 57 1.97 -3.55 7.19
C SER A 57 1.93 -4.08 5.77
N ILE A 58 2.92 -3.74 4.98
CA ILE A 58 2.98 -4.12 3.58
C ILE A 58 4.29 -4.84 3.32
N LEU A 59 4.19 -6.03 2.74
CA LEU A 59 5.32 -6.81 2.29
C LEU A 59 5.47 -6.68 0.78
N GLY A 60 6.61 -6.16 0.35
CA GLY A 60 6.92 -6.12 -1.07
C GLY A 60 8.12 -5.27 -1.44
N LYS A 61 8.22 -4.96 -2.72
CA LYS A 61 9.27 -4.10 -3.26
C LYS A 61 8.76 -2.67 -3.36
N THR A 62 9.68 -1.73 -3.21
CA THR A 62 9.38 -0.30 -3.44
C THR A 62 10.27 0.23 -4.54
N VAL A 63 9.73 1.16 -5.32
CA VAL A 63 10.50 1.93 -6.28
C VAL A 63 10.27 3.39 -5.96
N LYS A 64 11.35 4.15 -5.79
CA LYS A 64 11.27 5.59 -5.52
C LYS A 64 10.97 6.33 -6.82
N PHE A 65 9.90 7.12 -6.84
CA PHE A 65 9.54 8.04 -7.91
C PHE A 65 9.46 9.46 -7.31
N GLY A 66 10.55 10.22 -7.45
CA GLY A 66 10.69 11.53 -6.81
C GLY A 66 10.63 11.44 -5.28
N SER A 67 9.67 12.13 -4.67
CA SER A 67 9.43 12.15 -3.21
C SER A 67 8.53 11.03 -2.70
N ILE A 68 7.97 10.19 -3.59
CA ILE A 68 7.02 9.13 -3.23
C ILE A 68 7.61 7.77 -3.59
N TYR A 69 7.43 6.79 -2.70
CA TYR A 69 7.73 5.40 -2.97
C TYR A 69 6.50 4.71 -3.56
N LYS A 70 6.60 4.24 -4.80
CA LYS A 70 5.58 3.36 -5.39
C LYS A 70 5.80 1.95 -4.86
N LEU A 71 4.75 1.40 -4.28
CA LEU A 71 4.73 0.03 -3.78
C LEU A 71 4.40 -0.93 -4.90
N LEU A 72 5.34 -1.83 -5.21
CA LEU A 72 5.16 -3.01 -6.05
C LEU A 72 4.90 -4.19 -5.13
N SER A 73 3.84 -4.07 -4.34
CA SER A 73 3.64 -4.93 -3.19
C SER A 73 3.03 -6.26 -3.57
N ARG A 74 3.40 -7.31 -2.83
CA ARG A 74 2.88 -8.67 -3.03
C ARG A 74 1.78 -8.98 -2.02
N LYS A 75 1.93 -8.53 -0.78
CA LYS A 75 1.03 -8.89 0.33
C LYS A 75 0.82 -7.72 1.29
N ILE A 76 -0.40 -7.56 1.78
CA ILE A 76 -0.80 -6.57 2.78
C ILE A 76 -1.29 -7.30 4.01
N ILE A 77 -0.85 -6.85 5.17
CA ILE A 77 -1.31 -7.30 6.47
C ILE A 77 -2.04 -6.13 7.12
N TYR A 78 -3.33 -6.34 7.40
CA TYR A 78 -4.20 -5.34 8.00
C TYR A 78 -5.13 -6.03 9.01
N LYS A 79 -5.13 -5.55 10.27
CA LYS A 79 -5.91 -6.13 11.37
C LYS A 79 -5.73 -7.65 11.49
N GLY A 80 -4.49 -8.13 11.37
CA GLY A 80 -4.15 -9.55 11.43
C GLY A 80 -4.57 -10.39 10.21
N LYS A 81 -5.24 -9.81 9.22
CA LYS A 81 -5.59 -10.48 7.97
C LYS A 81 -4.57 -10.17 6.90
N SER A 82 -4.21 -11.18 6.11
CA SER A 82 -3.24 -11.04 5.03
C SER A 82 -3.90 -11.21 3.67
N PHE A 83 -3.61 -10.30 2.75
CA PHE A 83 -4.22 -10.26 1.42
C PHE A 83 -3.15 -10.06 0.35
N ASP A 84 -3.27 -10.78 -0.75
CA ASP A 84 -2.43 -10.54 -1.91
C ASP A 84 -2.93 -9.32 -2.68
N ILE A 85 -1.98 -8.53 -3.17
CA ILE A 85 -2.29 -7.38 -4.02
C ILE A 85 -2.30 -7.86 -5.46
N ILE A 86 -3.29 -7.41 -6.22
CA ILE A 86 -3.27 -7.56 -7.67
C ILE A 86 -2.17 -6.65 -8.20
N SER A 87 -1.00 -7.22 -8.48
CA SER A 87 0.03 -6.57 -9.30
C SER A 87 -0.53 -6.39 -10.70
N PHE A 88 -0.77 -5.14 -11.10
CA PHE A 88 -0.97 -4.82 -12.51
C PHE A 88 0.41 -4.56 -13.12
N HIS A 89 0.78 -5.44 -14.06
CA HIS A 89 2.00 -5.37 -14.84
C HIS A 89 1.96 -4.19 -15.83
#